data_AF-A0A924DRD7-F1
#
_entry.id   AF-A0A924DRD7-F1
#
_cell.length_a   1.000
_cell.length_b   1.000
_cell.length_c   1.000
_cell.angle_alpha   90.00
_cell.angle_beta   90.00
_cell.angle_gamma   90.00
#
_symmetry.space_group_name_H-M   'P 1'
#
loop_
_entity.id
_entity.type
_entity.pdbx_description
1 polymer ?
#
loop_
_entity_poly.entity_id
_entity_poly.type
_entity_poly.pdbx_seq_one_letter_code
_entity_poly.pdbx_strand_id
1 'polypeptide(L)'
;MISKHVHNNRESKEVQILRYAREVCKLSLKVVADKIQLKAMDIDHYENGRRFYTPEELDMFLKMYEFDKEDFKSLLEMKMINKIKNKV
;
A
#
# COMPACT_ATOMS: atom_id res chain seq x y z
N MET A 1 -13.53 -16.20 -21.36
CA MET A 1 -12.58 -16.98 -20.55
C MET A 1 -12.07 -16.08 -19.44
N ILE A 2 -12.28 -16.48 -18.19
CA ILE A 2 -11.94 -15.69 -17.00
C ILE A 2 -10.42 -15.55 -16.95
N SER A 3 -9.91 -14.36 -17.22
CA SER A 3 -8.50 -14.04 -17.10
C SER A 3 -8.08 -14.23 -15.65
N LYS A 4 -7.38 -15.33 -15.37
CA LYS A 4 -6.71 -15.57 -14.10
C LYS A 4 -5.57 -14.57 -13.98
N HIS A 5 -5.85 -13.38 -13.44
CA HIS A 5 -4.83 -12.40 -13.11
C HIS A 5 -4.01 -12.88 -11.90
N VAL A 6 -3.01 -13.70 -12.16
CA VAL A 6 -2.00 -14.14 -11.19
C VAL A 6 -0.75 -13.27 -11.38
N HIS A 7 -0.80 -12.03 -10.89
CA HIS A 7 0.39 -11.18 -10.79
C HIS A 7 0.62 -10.81 -9.33
N ASN A 8 1.25 -11.72 -8.58
CA ASN A 8 1.63 -11.49 -7.19
C ASN A 8 2.31 -10.11 -7.03
N ASN A 9 1.63 -9.14 -6.41
CA ASN A 9 2.05 -7.73 -6.42
C ASN A 9 3.04 -7.38 -5.30
N ARG A 10 3.64 -8.40 -4.67
CA ARG A 10 4.52 -8.30 -3.49
C ARG A 10 5.65 -7.29 -3.61
N GLU A 11 6.10 -7.02 -4.83
CA GLU A 11 7.20 -6.08 -5.10
C GLU A 11 6.75 -4.79 -5.79
N SER A 12 5.45 -4.56 -5.98
CA SER A 12 5.00 -3.31 -6.58
C SER A 12 5.33 -2.13 -5.68
N LYS A 13 5.75 -1.03 -6.32
CA LYS A 13 5.92 0.25 -5.65
C LYS A 13 4.64 0.70 -4.96
N GLU A 14 3.47 0.38 -5.52
CA GLU A 14 2.17 0.76 -4.95
C GLU A 14 1.98 0.18 -3.56
N VAL A 15 2.24 -1.13 -3.36
CA VAL A 15 2.08 -1.78 -2.04
C VAL A 15 3.05 -1.22 -1.02
N GLN A 16 4.27 -0.88 -1.46
CA GLN A 16 5.30 -0.29 -0.61
C GLN A 16 4.96 1.15 -0.21
N ILE A 17 4.46 1.97 -1.14
CA ILE A 17 4.06 3.35 -0.88
C ILE A 17 2.82 3.37 0.03
N LEU A 18 1.86 2.47 -0.19
CA LEU A 18 0.66 2.39 0.64
C LEU A 18 1.00 2.05 2.10
N ARG A 19 1.90 1.07 2.29
CA ARG A 19 2.45 0.74 3.60
C ARG A 19 3.20 1.91 4.22
N TYR A 20 4.06 2.57 3.43
CA TYR A 20 4.82 3.74 3.87
C TYR A 20 3.89 4.86 4.34
N ALA A 21 2.83 5.18 3.59
CA ALA A 21 1.83 6.18 3.96
C ALA A 21 1.21 5.86 5.33
N ARG A 22 0.82 4.62 5.56
CA ARG A 22 0.30 4.18 6.88
C ARG A 22 1.33 4.38 8.00
N GLU A 23 2.58 3.99 7.76
CA GLU A 23 3.67 4.05 8.75
C GLU A 23 4.05 5.49 9.10
N VAL A 24 4.12 6.40 8.13
CA VAL A 24 4.35 7.83 8.35
C VAL A 24 3.25 8.45 9.22
N CYS A 25 2.00 8.07 8.98
CA CYS A 25 0.86 8.51 9.79
C CYS A 25 0.74 7.75 11.12
N LYS A 26 1.71 6.88 11.45
CA LYS A 26 1.79 6.11 12.71
C LYS A 26 0.53 5.30 13.00
N LEU A 27 -0.16 4.85 11.96
CA LEU A 27 -1.36 4.03 12.09
C LEU A 27 -0.97 2.55 12.17
N SER A 28 -1.49 1.84 13.18
CA SER A 28 -1.33 0.38 13.25
C SER A 28 -2.34 -0.30 12.31
N LEU A 29 -2.02 -1.53 11.86
CA LEU A 29 -2.94 -2.33 11.04
C LEU A 29 -4.31 -2.51 11.72
N LYS A 30 -4.33 -2.69 13.05
CA LYS A 30 -5.57 -2.81 13.82
C LYS A 30 -6.39 -1.52 13.78
N VAL A 31 -5.75 -0.36 13.97
CA VAL A 31 -6.46 0.94 13.94
C VAL A 31 -7.10 1.18 12.58
N VAL A 32 -6.40 0.86 11.50
CA VAL A 32 -6.94 0.98 10.14
C VAL A 32 -8.12 0.01 9.96
N ALA A 33 -7.90 -1.27 10.28
CA ALA A 33 -8.89 -2.33 10.15
C ALA A 33 -10.19 -2.02 10.90
N ASP A 34 -10.09 -1.54 12.15
CA ASP A 34 -11.25 -1.16 12.97
C ASP A 34 -12.06 -0.02 12.32
N LYS A 35 -11.40 0.95 11.68
CA LYS A 35 -12.06 2.09 11.01
C LYS A 35 -12.82 1.70 9.74
N ILE A 36 -12.33 0.71 9.00
CA ILE A 36 -12.92 0.28 7.72
C ILE A 36 -13.61 -1.09 7.79
N GLN A 37 -13.84 -1.59 9.02
CA GLN A 37 -14.53 -2.85 9.30
C GLN A 37 -13.90 -4.07 8.61
N LEU A 38 -12.57 -4.09 8.51
CA LEU A 38 -11.78 -5.23 8.03
C LEU A 38 -11.01 -5.89 9.16
N LYS A 39 -10.32 -7.00 8.90
CA LYS A 39 -9.35 -7.57 9.84
C LYS A 39 -7.97 -6.98 9.59
N ALA A 40 -7.16 -6.85 10.64
CA ALA A 40 -5.76 -6.39 10.50
C ALA A 40 -4.96 -7.23 9.49
N MET A 41 -5.25 -8.54 9.40
CA MET A 41 -4.66 -9.45 8.42
C MET A 41 -5.04 -9.09 6.98
N ASP A 42 -6.24 -8.57 6.74
CA ASP A 42 -6.62 -8.11 5.40
C ASP A 42 -5.77 -6.91 4.99
N ILE A 43 -5.56 -5.95 5.89
CA ILE A 43 -4.70 -4.78 5.65
C ILE A 43 -3.26 -5.22 5.34
N ASP A 44 -2.73 -6.16 6.13
CA ASP A 44 -1.40 -6.75 5.88
C ASP A 44 -1.33 -7.42 4.50
N HIS A 45 -2.38 -8.12 4.09
CA HIS A 45 -2.43 -8.74 2.76
C HIS A 45 -2.43 -7.72 1.62
N TYR A 46 -3.15 -6.61 1.75
CA TYR A 46 -3.11 -5.51 0.79
C TYR A 46 -1.71 -4.88 0.73
N GLU A 47 -1.16 -4.48 1.88
CA GLU A 47 0.14 -3.78 1.98
C GLU A 47 1.37 -4.64 1.62
N ASN A 48 1.22 -5.97 1.63
CA ASN A 48 2.24 -6.90 1.16
C ASN A 48 1.90 -7.50 -0.22
N GLY A 49 0.92 -6.95 -0.95
CA GLY A 49 0.57 -7.39 -2.31
C GLY A 49 0.08 -8.84 -2.41
N ARG A 50 -0.40 -9.43 -1.31
CA ARG A 50 -1.05 -10.74 -1.26
C ARG A 50 -2.53 -10.64 -1.66
N ARG A 51 -3.11 -9.45 -1.56
CA ARG A 51 -4.42 -9.08 -2.11
C ARG A 51 -4.26 -7.82 -2.98
N PHE A 52 -5.00 -7.75 -4.07
CA PHE A 52 -5.08 -6.57 -4.92
C PHE A 52 -6.18 -5.64 -4.42
N TYR A 53 -5.98 -4.34 -4.63
CA TYR A 53 -7.00 -3.32 -4.41
C TYR A 53 -7.75 -3.02 -5.71
N THR A 54 -9.03 -2.73 -5.60
CA THR A 54 -9.73 -1.95 -6.62
C THR A 54 -9.32 -0.47 -6.53
N PRO A 55 -9.55 0.35 -7.57
CA PRO A 55 -9.31 1.80 -7.49
C PRO A 55 -10.04 2.48 -6.33
N GLU A 56 -11.25 2.03 -6.01
CA GLU A 56 -12.07 2.55 -4.92
C GLU A 56 -11.47 2.20 -3.55
N GLU A 57 -10.95 0.97 -3.40
CA GLU A 57 -10.25 0.55 -2.18
C GLU A 57 -8.96 1.35 -1.99
N LEU A 58 -8.21 1.59 -3.06
CA LEU A 58 -7.00 2.41 -3.02
C LEU A 58 -7.32 3.83 -2.52
N ASP A 59 -8.34 4.47 -3.10
CA ASP A 59 -8.78 5.81 -2.69
C ASP A 59 -9.25 5.83 -1.23
N MET A 60 -9.94 4.78 -0.77
CA MET A 60 -10.32 4.62 0.63
C MET A 60 -9.10 4.54 1.55
N PHE A 61 -8.08 3.76 1.21
CA PHE A 61 -6.85 3.66 2.00
C PHE A 61 -6.09 4.98 2.06
N LEU A 62 -5.90 5.64 0.91
CA LEU A 62 -5.20 6.92 0.85
C LEU A 62 -5.92 7.98 1.70
N LYS A 63 -7.24 8.07 1.58
CA LYS A 63 -8.05 8.94 2.43
C LYS A 63 -7.89 8.60 3.91
N MET A 64 -7.87 7.31 4.26
CA MET A 64 -7.71 6.93 5.67
C MET A 64 -6.34 7.21 6.24
N TYR A 65 -5.33 7.22 5.39
CA TYR A 65 -3.96 7.55 5.75
C TYR A 65 -3.71 9.05 5.65
N GLU A 66 -4.74 9.86 5.37
CA GLU A 66 -4.62 11.31 5.14
C GLU A 66 -3.51 11.62 4.13
N PHE A 67 -3.37 10.73 3.15
CA PHE A 67 -2.30 10.74 2.16
C PHE A 67 -2.86 11.21 0.82
N ASP A 68 -2.26 12.25 0.26
CA ASP A 68 -2.76 12.84 -0.97
C ASP A 68 -2.51 11.93 -2.19
N LYS A 69 -3.46 11.92 -3.12
CA LYS A 69 -3.39 11.07 -4.32
C LYS A 69 -2.33 11.56 -5.31
N GLU A 70 -2.07 12.86 -5.37
CA GLU A 70 -0.99 13.44 -6.16
C GLU A 70 0.38 13.11 -5.55
N ASP A 71 0.50 13.14 -4.22
CA ASP A 71 1.71 12.67 -3.54
C ASP A 71 1.97 11.19 -3.81
N PHE A 72 0.90 10.37 -3.78
CA PHE A 72 0.99 8.95 -4.11
C PHE A 72 1.49 8.72 -5.54
N LYS A 73 0.95 9.44 -6.51
CA LYS A 73 1.40 9.38 -7.91
C LYS A 73 2.84 9.86 -8.06
N SER A 74 3.20 10.96 -7.40
CA SER A 74 4.56 11.50 -7.41
C SER A 74 5.56 10.45 -6.92
N LEU A 75 5.25 9.75 -5.82
CA LEU A 75 6.09 8.67 -5.29
C LEU A 75 6.18 7.46 -6.23
N LEU A 76 5.11 7.13 -6.97
CA LEU A 76 5.14 6.06 -7.96
C LEU A 76 6.08 6.39 -9.13
N GLU A 77 6.00 7.62 -9.60
CA GLU A 77 6.77 8.15 -10.74
C GLU A 77 8.23 8.44 -10.37
N MET A 78 8.52 8.68 -9.08
CA MET A 78 9.88 8.78 -8.60
C MET A 78 10.66 7.50 -8.98
N LYS A 79 11.72 7.69 -9.78
CA LYS A 79 12.77 6.68 -9.94
C LYS A 79 13.42 6.52 -8.57
N MET A 80 13.05 5.44 -7.87
CA MET A 80 13.73 4.99 -6.66
C MET A 80 15.25 5.08 -6.90
N ILE A 81 15.93 5.98 -6.20
CA ILE A 81 17.38 5.93 -6.09
C ILE A 81 17.64 4.67 -5.26
N ASN A 82 18.15 3.62 -5.91
CA ASN A 82 18.44 2.35 -5.29
C ASN A 82 19.16 2.54 -3.94
N LYS A 83 18.62 1.88 -2.91
CA LYS A 83 19.26 1.58 -1.62
C LYS A 83 20.79 1.66 -1.72
N ILE A 84 21.39 2.71 -1.17
CA ILE A 84 22.81 2.69 -0.82
C ILE A 84 22.91 1.63 0.28
N LYS A 85 23.41 0.45 -0.09
CA LYS A 85 23.84 -0.57 0.86
C LYS A 85 25.05 -0.01 1.61
N ASN A 86 24.83 0.68 2.72
CA ASN A 86 25.88 0.83 3.72
C ASN A 86 26.03 -0.54 4.40
N LYS A 87 26.90 -1.37 3.82
CA LYS A 87 27.60 -2.39 4.60
C LYS A 87 28.54 -1.63 5.54
N VAL A 88 28.21 -1.62 6.82
CA VAL A 88 29.21 -1.43 7.89
C VAL A 88 29.87 -2.78 8.12
#